data_AF-A0A5C3M9E9-F1
#
_entry.id   AF-A0A5C3M9E9-F1
#
_cell.length_a   1.000
_cell.length_b   1.000
_cell.length_c   1.000
_cell.angle_alpha   90.00
_cell.angle_beta   90.00
_cell.angle_gamma   90.00
#
_symmetry.space_group_name_H-M   'P 1'
#
loop_
_entity.id
_entity.type
_entity.pdbx_description
1 polymer ?
#
loop_
_entity_poly.entity_id
_entity_poly.type
_entity_poly.pdbx_seq_one_letter_code
_entity_poly.pdbx_strand_id
1 'polypeptide(L)'
;MAYEMPIHILPYFPPQSPTSMSVQISSISAKVPINRKTKYHFVEATLNGERIAIQEFHKGNELAQYPFRPPYSLRSGATLKIQIKRKHRFRKDEILIETDFTTEIARKHLEEENTSELTDRVLKSHTNFEIRLSFGMRSCKVFWIAWGQAASSSICS
;
A
#
# COMPACT_ATOMS: atom_id res chain seq x y z
N MET A 1 -46.37 -39.44 33.63
CA MET A 1 -45.53 -39.89 32.50
C MET A 1 -44.81 -38.66 31.97
N ALA A 2 -43.51 -38.52 32.27
CA ALA A 2 -42.69 -37.40 31.82
C ALA A 2 -42.02 -37.80 30.51
N TYR A 3 -42.15 -36.98 29.46
CA TYR A 3 -41.44 -37.15 28.20
C TYR A 3 -40.10 -36.42 28.32
N GLU A 4 -39.00 -37.17 28.23
CA GLU A 4 -37.67 -36.59 28.05
C GLU A 4 -37.54 -36.11 26.60
N MET A 5 -37.40 -34.80 26.39
CA MET A 5 -37.01 -34.27 25.09
C MET A 5 -35.49 -34.37 24.94
N PRO A 6 -34.97 -34.98 23.85
CA PRO A 6 -33.54 -35.00 23.59
C PRO A 6 -33.05 -33.60 23.24
N ILE A 7 -32.14 -33.07 24.07
CA ILE A 7 -31.44 -31.81 23.80
C ILE A 7 -30.39 -32.11 22.71
N HIS A 8 -30.74 -31.81 21.46
CA HIS A 8 -29.76 -31.77 20.38
C HIS A 8 -28.84 -30.56 20.57
N ILE A 9 -27.68 -30.77 21.18
CA ILE A 9 -26.60 -29.77 21.23
C ILE A 9 -25.99 -29.72 19.82
N LEU A 10 -26.41 -28.74 19.03
CA LEU A 10 -25.70 -28.40 17.79
C LEU A 10 -24.30 -27.87 18.16
N PRO A 11 -23.22 -28.34 17.51
CA PRO A 11 -21.90 -27.78 17.73
C PRO A 11 -21.92 -26.30 17.33
N TYR A 12 -21.64 -25.43 18.31
CA TYR A 12 -21.43 -24.01 18.06
C TYR A 12 -20.12 -23.86 17.26
N PHE A 13 -20.26 -23.64 15.96
CA PHE A 13 -19.16 -23.15 15.14
C PHE A 13 -19.08 -21.64 15.36
N PRO A 14 -18.01 -21.11 15.99
CA PRO A 14 -17.86 -19.67 16.10
C PRO A 14 -17.86 -19.08 14.68
N PRO A 15 -18.59 -17.98 14.44
CA PRO A 15 -18.58 -17.31 13.14
C PRO A 15 -17.13 -16.95 12.82
N GLN A 16 -16.64 -17.41 11.66
CA GLN A 16 -15.33 -17.00 11.16
C GLN A 16 -15.35 -15.48 11.06
N SER A 17 -14.56 -14.80 11.88
CA SER A 17 -14.38 -13.35 11.82
C SER A 17 -14.01 -12.98 10.37
N PRO A 18 -14.67 -11.98 9.75
CA PRO A 18 -14.32 -11.60 8.40
C PRO A 18 -12.84 -11.20 8.35
N THR A 19 -12.05 -11.97 7.62
CA THR A 19 -10.66 -11.63 7.32
C THR A 19 -10.70 -10.52 6.28
N SER A 20 -10.26 -9.32 6.67
CA SER A 20 -10.10 -8.21 5.72
C SER A 20 -8.67 -8.27 5.18
N MET A 21 -8.53 -8.52 3.87
CA MET A 21 -7.22 -8.42 3.21
C MET A 21 -6.89 -6.95 3.00
N SER A 22 -5.79 -6.50 3.61
CA SER A 22 -5.25 -5.16 3.42
C SER A 22 -3.98 -5.22 2.58
N VAL A 23 -3.75 -4.21 1.75
CA VAL A 23 -2.49 -4.05 1.03
C VAL A 23 -1.55 -3.24 1.92
N GLN A 24 -0.39 -3.80 2.23
CA GLN A 24 0.68 -3.10 2.95
C GLN A 24 1.75 -2.69 1.96
N ILE A 25 2.12 -1.42 2.00
CA ILE A 25 3.19 -0.84 1.19
C ILE A 25 4.43 -0.74 2.07
N SER A 26 5.46 -1.47 1.69
CA SER A 26 6.72 -1.54 2.43
C SER A 26 7.70 -0.45 1.99
N SER A 27 7.73 -0.10 0.69
CA SER A 27 8.59 0.96 0.19
C SER A 27 8.11 1.54 -1.15
N ILE A 28 8.47 2.80 -1.39
CA ILE A 28 8.35 3.45 -2.69
C ILE A 28 9.77 3.72 -3.19
N SER A 29 10.07 3.29 -4.40
CA SER A 29 11.34 3.54 -5.05
C SER A 29 11.12 4.19 -6.40
N ALA A 30 12.08 4.99 -6.84
CA ALA A 30 12.03 5.65 -8.11
C ALA A 30 13.41 5.71 -8.74
N LYS A 31 13.47 5.49 -10.05
CA LYS A 31 14.68 5.56 -10.86
C LYS A 31 14.64 6.78 -11.76
N VAL A 32 15.75 7.50 -11.85
CA VAL A 32 15.94 8.65 -12.74
C VAL A 32 17.29 8.55 -13.45
N PRO A 33 17.46 9.16 -14.64
CA PRO A 33 18.75 9.19 -15.32
C PRO A 33 19.83 9.92 -14.51
N ILE A 34 21.04 9.36 -14.46
CA ILE A 34 22.20 9.95 -13.78
C ILE A 34 22.73 11.12 -14.61
N ASN A 35 22.59 12.34 -14.08
CA ASN A 35 23.12 13.55 -14.69
C ASN A 35 23.33 14.65 -13.64
N ARG A 36 23.86 15.81 -14.06
CA ARG A 36 24.06 16.97 -13.18
C ARG A 36 22.76 17.53 -12.57
N LYS A 37 21.61 17.18 -13.15
CA LYS A 37 20.28 17.61 -12.73
C LYS A 37 19.59 16.59 -11.83
N THR A 38 20.15 15.39 -11.60
CA THR A 38 19.57 14.34 -10.75
C THR A 38 19.18 14.86 -9.38
N LYS A 39 20.03 15.69 -8.76
CA LYS A 39 19.78 16.32 -7.44
C LYS A 39 18.56 17.24 -7.35
N TYR A 40 17.95 17.59 -8.49
CA TYR A 40 16.74 18.40 -8.53
C TYR A 40 15.49 17.54 -8.71
N HIS A 41 15.61 16.22 -8.75
CA HIS A 41 14.45 15.32 -8.81
C HIS A 41 14.08 14.87 -7.41
N PHE A 42 12.81 14.55 -7.24
CA PHE A 42 12.29 13.90 -6.04
C PHE A 42 11.09 13.04 -6.40
N VAL A 43 10.88 11.96 -5.65
CA VAL A 43 9.65 11.17 -5.71
C VAL A 43 8.75 11.60 -4.57
N GLU A 44 7.47 11.71 -4.86
CA GLU A 44 6.42 12.07 -3.91
C GLU A 44 5.27 11.10 -4.03
N ALA A 45 4.70 10.73 -2.88
CA ALA A 45 3.50 9.92 -2.80
C ALA A 45 2.42 10.66 -2.03
N THR A 46 1.22 10.70 -2.61
CA THR A 46 0.04 11.33 -2.05
C THR A 46 -1.10 10.32 -1.94
N LEU A 47 -1.80 10.32 -0.82
CA LEU A 47 -2.98 9.49 -0.59
C LEU A 47 -4.15 10.43 -0.29
N ASN A 48 -5.23 10.33 -1.07
CA ASN A 48 -6.43 11.18 -0.90
C ASN A 48 -6.11 12.70 -0.84
N GLY A 49 -5.07 13.14 -1.55
CA GLY A 49 -4.61 14.53 -1.57
C GLY A 49 -3.59 14.90 -0.49
N GLU A 50 -3.33 14.03 0.48
CA GLU A 50 -2.33 14.25 1.53
C GLU A 50 -0.99 13.60 1.19
N ARG A 51 0.12 14.32 1.37
CA ARG A 51 1.47 13.80 1.13
C ARG A 51 1.85 12.82 2.24
N ILE A 52 2.11 11.57 1.89
CA ILE A 52 2.53 10.52 2.84
C ILE A 52 4.02 10.17 2.75
N ALA A 53 4.67 10.44 1.61
CA ALA A 53 6.10 10.20 1.44
C ALA A 53 6.71 11.21 0.45
N ILE A 54 7.96 11.59 0.72
CA ILE A 54 8.79 12.38 -0.19
C ILE A 54 10.24 11.95 -0.04
N GLN A 55 10.92 11.73 -1.16
CA GLN A 55 12.34 11.39 -1.17
C GLN A 55 13.05 12.13 -2.30
N GLU A 56 14.01 12.97 -1.93
CA GLU A 56 14.87 13.67 -2.88
C GLU A 56 15.97 12.73 -3.39
N PHE A 57 16.37 12.92 -4.65
CA PHE A 57 17.49 12.18 -5.25
C PHE A 57 18.80 12.86 -4.89
N HIS A 58 19.80 12.08 -4.49
CA HIS A 58 21.15 12.59 -4.28
C HIS A 58 21.92 12.67 -5.60
N LYS A 59 22.85 13.63 -5.68
CA LYS A 59 23.69 13.80 -6.87
C LYS A 59 24.50 12.52 -7.13
N GLY A 60 24.35 11.94 -8.32
CA GLY A 60 25.06 10.72 -8.71
C GLY A 60 24.31 9.43 -8.41
N ASN A 61 23.20 9.47 -7.68
CA ASN A 61 22.38 8.31 -7.38
C ASN A 61 21.18 8.25 -8.33
N GLU A 62 21.06 7.16 -9.09
CA GLU A 62 19.90 6.93 -9.97
C GLU A 62 18.63 6.52 -9.21
N LEU A 63 18.79 5.96 -8.01
CA LEU A 63 17.69 5.41 -7.23
C LEU A 63 17.45 6.26 -5.99
N ALA A 64 16.19 6.61 -5.77
CA ALA A 64 15.69 7.12 -4.50
C ALA A 64 14.69 6.11 -3.95
N GLN A 65 14.78 5.80 -2.66
CA GLN A 65 13.87 4.87 -2.00
C GLN A 65 13.43 5.44 -0.66
N TYR A 66 12.13 5.34 -0.41
CA TYR A 66 11.49 5.68 0.85
C TYR A 66 10.91 4.40 1.48
N PRO A 67 11.53 3.84 2.52
CA PRO A 67 10.99 2.69 3.24
C PRO A 67 9.94 3.16 4.28
N PHE A 68 8.80 2.48 4.32
CA PHE A 68 7.80 2.68 5.37
C PHE A 68 8.13 1.79 6.57
N ARG A 69 8.25 2.41 7.75
CA ARG A 69 8.50 1.72 9.03
C ARG A 69 7.59 2.32 10.10
N PRO A 70 6.46 1.67 10.46
CA PRO A 70 5.94 0.40 9.93
C PRO A 70 5.44 0.51 8.47
N PRO A 71 5.23 -0.63 7.76
CA PRO A 71 4.60 -0.63 6.44
C PRO A 71 3.26 0.12 6.44
N TYR A 72 2.99 0.83 5.35
CA TYR A 72 1.80 1.66 5.24
C TYR A 72 0.60 0.85 4.73
N SER A 73 -0.49 0.78 5.51
CA SER A 73 -1.71 0.06 5.10
C SER A 73 -2.58 0.92 4.18
N LEU A 74 -2.73 0.47 2.94
CA LEU A 74 -3.65 1.07 1.97
C LEU A 74 -5.08 0.57 2.24
N ARG A 75 -6.00 1.51 2.51
CA ARG A 75 -7.42 1.20 2.71
C ARG A 75 -8.08 0.84 1.38
N SER A 76 -9.12 0.00 1.44
CA SER A 76 -9.92 -0.32 0.25
C SER A 76 -10.53 0.94 -0.36
N GLY A 77 -10.43 1.08 -1.68
CA GLY A 77 -10.90 2.25 -2.42
C GLY A 77 -10.02 3.50 -2.29
N ALA A 78 -8.91 3.45 -1.54
CA ALA A 78 -7.95 4.55 -1.50
C ALA A 78 -7.02 4.51 -2.72
N THR A 79 -6.73 5.68 -3.27
CA THR A 79 -5.82 5.82 -4.41
C THR A 79 -4.53 6.47 -3.95
N LEU A 80 -3.45 5.69 -4.03
CA LEU A 80 -2.09 6.18 -3.84
C LEU A 80 -1.57 6.73 -5.17
N LYS A 81 -1.30 8.02 -5.19
CA LYS A 81 -0.72 8.71 -6.34
C LYS A 81 0.77 8.90 -6.13
N ILE A 82 1.59 8.40 -7.05
CA ILE A 82 3.05 8.49 -6.98
C ILE A 82 3.56 9.29 -8.18
N GLN A 83 4.39 10.29 -7.90
CA GLN A 83 4.90 11.23 -8.89
C GLN A 83 6.42 11.37 -8.75
N ILE A 84 7.14 11.34 -9.87
CA ILE A 84 8.51 11.86 -9.92
C ILE A 84 8.42 13.29 -10.43
N LYS A 85 8.92 14.22 -9.63
CA LYS A 85 8.91 15.65 -9.91
C LYS A 85 10.33 16.18 -10.04
N ARG A 86 10.46 17.27 -10.78
CA ARG A 86 11.66 18.09 -10.84
C ARG A 86 11.39 19.41 -10.13
N LYS A 87 12.19 19.66 -9.11
CA LYS A 87 12.18 20.85 -8.28
C LYS A 87 12.64 22.07 -9.07
N HIS A 88 11.83 23.12 -9.07
CA HIS A 88 12.19 24.41 -9.66
C HIS A 88 12.31 25.49 -8.58
N ARG A 89 13.34 26.35 -8.70
CA ARG A 89 13.57 27.42 -7.71
C ARG A 89 12.58 28.58 -7.81
N PHE A 90 12.07 28.85 -9.01
CA PHE A 90 11.27 30.05 -9.33
C PHE A 90 9.95 29.72 -10.03
N ARG A 91 9.61 28.44 -10.19
CA ARG A 91 8.41 27.96 -10.89
C ARG A 91 7.81 26.81 -10.10
N LYS A 92 6.57 26.45 -10.43
CA LYS A 92 5.96 25.21 -9.94
C LYS A 92 6.82 24.02 -10.37
N ASP A 93 6.84 22.99 -9.54
CA ASP A 93 7.54 21.75 -9.82
C ASP A 93 6.97 21.08 -11.08
N GLU A 94 7.86 20.53 -11.89
CA GLU A 94 7.51 19.84 -13.14
C GLU A 94 7.26 18.35 -12.83
N ILE A 95 6.10 17.82 -13.23
CA ILE A 95 5.80 16.39 -13.09
C ILE A 95 6.37 15.67 -14.31
N LEU A 96 7.27 14.72 -14.10
CA LEU A 96 7.94 13.98 -15.17
C LEU A 96 7.25 12.66 -15.48
N ILE A 97 6.85 11.94 -14.44
CA ILE A 97 6.06 10.71 -14.54
C ILE A 97 5.15 10.61 -13.32
N GLU A 98 3.97 10.06 -13.55
CA GLU A 98 2.90 9.93 -12.57
C GLU A 98 2.21 8.59 -12.77
N THR A 99 1.87 7.93 -11.67
CA THR A 99 1.07 6.71 -11.68
C THR A 99 0.12 6.69 -10.49
N ASP A 100 -1.03 6.07 -10.70
CA ASP A 100 -1.98 5.78 -9.63
C ASP A 100 -1.85 4.30 -9.26
N PHE A 101 -2.00 4.02 -7.96
CA PHE A 101 -1.93 2.69 -7.38
C PHE A 101 -3.09 2.50 -6.41
N THR A 102 -3.82 1.40 -6.58
CA THR A 102 -5.00 1.08 -5.76
C THR A 102 -4.92 -0.35 -5.24
N THR A 103 -5.82 -0.70 -4.32
CA THR A 103 -5.92 -2.07 -3.80
C THR A 103 -6.22 -3.11 -4.87
N GLU A 104 -6.92 -2.73 -5.93
CA GLU A 104 -7.28 -3.60 -7.07
C GLU A 104 -6.06 -3.86 -7.96
N ILE A 105 -5.25 -2.82 -8.21
CA ILE A 105 -3.99 -2.94 -8.96
C ILE A 105 -3.02 -3.84 -8.20
N ALA A 106 -2.90 -3.64 -6.88
CA ALA A 106 -2.07 -4.49 -6.03
C ALA A 106 -2.47 -5.96 -6.13
N ARG A 107 -3.76 -6.24 -5.95
CA ARG A 107 -4.31 -7.60 -6.00
C ARG A 107 -4.04 -8.26 -7.34
N LYS A 108 -4.30 -7.56 -8.44
CA LYS A 108 -4.07 -8.05 -9.79
C LYS A 108 -2.61 -8.50 -9.99
N HIS A 109 -1.65 -7.69 -9.56
CA HIS A 109 -0.23 -8.05 -9.69
C HIS A 109 0.19 -9.22 -8.80
N LEU A 110 -0.36 -9.31 -7.58
CA LEU A 110 -0.08 -10.44 -6.67
C LEU A 110 -0.64 -11.76 -7.23
N GLU A 111 -1.83 -11.73 -7.82
CA GLU A 111 -2.44 -12.88 -8.49
C GLU A 111 -1.68 -13.28 -9.76
N GLU A 112 -1.24 -12.30 -10.57
CA GLU A 112 -0.43 -12.55 -11.78
C GLU A 112 0.89 -13.26 -11.48
N GLU A 113 1.56 -12.88 -10.38
CA GLU A 113 2.85 -13.46 -9.97
C GLU A 113 2.70 -14.63 -8.99
N ASN A 114 1.46 -15.00 -8.64
CA ASN A 114 1.14 -16.05 -7.67
C ASN A 114 1.94 -15.91 -6.35
N THR A 115 2.01 -14.70 -5.83
CA THR A 115 2.78 -14.34 -4.62
C THR A 115 1.94 -13.49 -3.67
N SER A 116 2.25 -13.56 -2.38
CA SER A 116 1.64 -12.70 -1.34
C SER A 116 2.37 -11.36 -1.17
N GLU A 117 3.59 -11.22 -1.70
CA GLU A 117 4.41 -10.02 -1.62
C GLU A 117 5.20 -9.80 -2.91
N LEU A 118 5.28 -8.54 -3.34
CA LEU A 118 6.08 -8.07 -4.45
C LEU A 118 7.04 -6.99 -3.98
N THR A 119 8.31 -7.12 -4.35
CA THR A 119 9.36 -6.15 -4.04
C THR A 119 9.82 -5.42 -5.29
N ASP A 120 9.96 -4.10 -5.20
CA ASP A 120 10.44 -3.21 -6.26
C ASP A 120 9.74 -3.41 -7.63
N ARG A 121 8.45 -3.75 -7.61
CA ARG A 121 7.63 -3.93 -8.81
C ARG A 121 7.51 -2.61 -9.55
N VAL A 122 7.88 -2.60 -10.84
CA VAL A 122 7.74 -1.43 -11.71
C VAL A 122 6.25 -1.18 -11.99
N LEU A 123 5.73 -0.06 -11.51
CA LEU A 123 4.35 0.37 -11.78
C LEU A 123 4.25 1.14 -13.09
N LYS A 124 5.26 1.97 -13.39
CA LYS A 124 5.31 2.75 -14.62
C LYS A 124 6.75 3.03 -15.01
N SER A 125 7.05 2.89 -16.30
CA SER A 125 8.32 3.24 -16.91
C SER A 125 8.10 4.18 -18.09
N HIS A 126 8.85 5.27 -18.17
CA HIS A 126 8.81 6.19 -19.30
C HIS A 126 10.18 6.78 -19.59
N THR A 127 10.66 6.60 -20.83
CA THR A 127 11.95 7.06 -21.39
C THR A 127 13.20 6.65 -20.61
N ASN A 128 13.36 7.10 -19.37
CA ASN A 128 14.43 6.69 -18.42
C ASN A 128 14.00 6.80 -16.94
N PHE A 129 12.71 7.01 -16.70
CA PHE A 129 12.13 7.19 -15.38
C PHE A 129 11.32 5.96 -15.02
N GLU A 130 11.49 5.46 -13.80
CA GLU A 130 10.70 4.33 -13.31
C GLU A 130 10.14 4.64 -11.93
N ILE A 131 8.87 4.31 -11.71
CA ILE A 131 8.27 4.26 -10.39
C ILE A 131 8.14 2.79 -10.02
N ARG A 132 8.65 2.44 -8.85
CA ARG A 132 8.68 1.10 -8.30
C ARG A 132 8.03 1.10 -6.92
N LEU A 133 7.36 0.01 -6.59
CA LEU A 133 6.65 -0.15 -5.34
C LEU A 133 6.90 -1.55 -4.76
N SER A 134 7.14 -1.61 -3.46
CA SER A 134 7.13 -2.88 -2.73
C SER A 134 5.87 -2.96 -1.88
N PHE A 135 5.08 -3.99 -2.08
CA PHE A 135 3.79 -4.17 -1.40
C PHE A 135 3.43 -5.65 -1.28
N GLY A 136 2.59 -5.96 -0.30
CA GLY A 136 2.05 -7.30 -0.11
C GLY A 136 0.65 -7.28 0.47
N MET A 137 -0.03 -8.42 0.42
CA MET A 137 -1.31 -8.61 1.10
C MET A 137 -1.06 -9.14 2.51
N ARG A 138 -1.64 -8.47 3.51
CA ARG A 138 -1.71 -8.97 4.88
C ARG A 138 -3.16 -9.17 5.31
N SER A 139 -3.40 -10.33 5.90
CA SER A 139 -4.69 -10.66 6.50
C SER A 139 -4.83 -9.91 7.83
N CYS A 140 -5.80 -9.01 7.91
CA CYS A 140 -6.18 -8.38 9.17
C CYS A 140 -7.37 -9.15 9.75
N LYS A 141 -7.24 -9.59 11.01
CA LYS A 141 -8.35 -10.19 11.74
C LYS A 141 -9.22 -9.06 12.29
N VAL A 142 -10.48 -9.01 11.87
CA VAL A 142 -11.46 -8.10 12.46
C VAL A 142 -12.00 -8.76 13.72
N PHE A 143 -11.58 -8.26 14.89
CA PHE A 143 -12.16 -8.70 16.16
C PHE A 143 -13.40 -7.85 16.46
N TRP A 144 -14.53 -8.51 16.64
CA TRP A 144 -15.70 -7.89 17.25
C TRP A 144 -15.55 -7.97 18.76
N ILE A 145 -15.23 -6.86 19.43
CA ILE A 145 -15.28 -6.81 20.89
C ILE A 145 -16.76 -6.59 21.26
N ALA A 146 -17.43 -7.65 21.69
CA ALA A 146 -18.80 -7.60 22.15
C ALA A 146 -18.88 -6.97 23.57
N TRP A 147 -18.74 -5.66 23.66
CA TRP A 147 -19.01 -4.89 24.88
C TRP A 147 -19.79 -3.63 24.53
N GLY A 148 -21.12 -3.72 24.49
CA GLY A 148 -22.06 -2.60 24.69
C GLY A 148 -22.01 -1.35 23.80
N GLN A 149 -20.98 -1.13 22.98
CA GLN A 149 -20.84 0.00 22.06
C GLN A 149 -20.01 -0.45 20.86
N ALA A 150 -20.50 -0.15 19.65
CA ALA A 150 -19.85 -0.54 18.40
C ALA A 150 -18.53 0.22 18.20
N ALA A 151 -17.41 -0.40 18.59
CA ALA A 151 -16.07 0.03 18.21
C ALA A 151 -15.40 -1.11 17.42
N SER A 152 -15.28 -0.93 16.11
CA SER A 152 -14.50 -1.83 15.25
C SER A 152 -13.02 -1.44 15.35
N SER A 153 -12.19 -2.33 15.86
CA SER A 153 -10.73 -2.19 15.85
C SER A 153 -10.13 -3.26 14.93
N SER A 154 -9.45 -2.85 13.86
CA SER A 154 -8.71 -3.76 12.98
C SER A 154 -7.25 -3.87 13.44
N ILE A 155 -6.81 -5.10 13.73
CA ILE A 155 -5.41 -5.41 14.04
C ILE A 155 -4.85 -6.25 12.88
N CYS A 156 -3.73 -5.81 12.31
CA CYS A 156 -3.02 -6.49 11.24
C CYS A 156 -1.76 -7.13 11.80
N SER A 157 -1.59 -8.45 11.59
CA SER A 157 -0.41 -9.21 12.05
C SER A 157 0.71 -9.19 11.03
#